data_AF-A0AAV3Z5A7-F1
#
_entry.id   AF-A0AAV3Z5A7-F1
#
_cell.length_a   1.000
_cell.length_b   1.000
_cell.length_c   1.000
_cell.angle_alpha   90.00
_cell.angle_beta   90.00
_cell.angle_gamma   90.00
#
_symmetry.space_group_name_H-M   'P 1'
#
loop_
_entity.id
_entity.type
_entity.pdbx_description
1 polymer ?
#
loop_
_entity_poly.entity_id
_entity_poly.type
_entity_poly.pdbx_seq_one_letter_code
_entity_poly.pdbx_strand_id
1 'polypeptide(L)' 'MDDFCKEKGFIGWYETSAKENINIDEAARFLVTKILEKDKANKLGEEERDRDRVVLDSNDVNRKTDKQRSFCC' A
#
# COMPACT_ATOMS: atom_id res chain seq x y z
N MET A 1 2.34 15.81 -24.88
CA MET A 1 1.92 15.53 -23.49
C MET A 1 3.07 14.98 -22.65
N ASP A 2 4.05 14.29 -23.25
CA ASP A 2 5.19 13.72 -22.52
C ASP A 2 6.00 14.75 -21.72
N ASP A 3 6.26 15.93 -22.28
CA ASP A 3 7.05 16.97 -21.59
C ASP A 3 6.30 17.51 -20.37
N PHE A 4 5.00 17.76 -20.49
CA PHE A 4 4.15 18.14 -19.35
C PHE A 4 4.12 17.05 -18.27
N CYS A 5 4.00 15.78 -18.66
CA CYS A 5 4.02 14.67 -17.73
C CYS A 5 5.34 14.57 -16.97
N LYS A 6 6.48 14.71 -17.66
CA LYS A 6 7.81 14.72 -17.05
C LYS A 6 7.99 15.88 -16.09
N GLU A 7 7.61 17.10 -16.50
CA GLU A 7 7.76 18.31 -15.68
C GLU A 7 6.90 18.29 -14.42
N LYS A 8 5.71 17.69 -14.48
CA LYS A 8 4.78 17.60 -13.33
C LYS A 8 4.95 16.35 -12.49
N GLY A 9 5.83 15.42 -12.89
CA GLY A 9 6.06 14.17 -12.19
C GLY A 9 4.96 13.13 -12.40
N PHE A 10 4.20 13.21 -13.49
CA PHE A 10 3.31 12.13 -13.91
C PHE A 10 4.12 10.99 -14.54
N ILE A 11 3.79 9.77 -14.16
CA ILE A 11 4.47 8.55 -14.62
C ILE A 11 4.19 8.19 -16.09
N GLY A 12 3.18 8.79 -16.70
CA GLY A 12 2.77 8.56 -18.09
C GLY A 12 1.41 9.16 -18.38
N TRP A 13 1.01 9.17 -19.65
CA TRP A 13 -0.32 9.58 -20.10
C TRP A 13 -0.82 8.64 -21.19
N TYR A 14 -2.15 8.54 -21.32
CA TYR A 14 -2.81 7.70 -22.32
C TYR A 14 -3.98 8.47 -22.93
N GLU A 15 -4.07 8.46 -24.25
CA GLU A 15 -5.29 8.86 -24.93
C GLU A 15 -6.33 7.75 -24.77
N THR A 16 -7.48 8.07 -24.18
CA THR A 16 -8.52 7.08 -23.87
C THR A 16 -9.86 7.50 -24.44
N SER A 17 -10.68 6.51 -24.82
CA SER A 17 -12.08 6.72 -25.17
C SER A 17 -12.93 5.69 -24.45
N ALA A 18 -13.73 6.13 -23.48
CA ALA A 18 -14.63 5.25 -22.74
C ALA A 18 -15.75 4.70 -23.64
N LYS A 19 -16.18 5.49 -24.64
CA LYS A 19 -17.22 5.07 -25.58
C LYS A 19 -16.72 3.96 -26.50
N GLU A 20 -15.52 4.12 -27.04
CA GLU A 20 -14.92 3.21 -28.01
C GLU A 20 -14.05 2.12 -27.34
N ASN A 21 -14.01 2.11 -26.00
CA ASN A 21 -13.16 1.23 -25.19
C ASN A 21 -11.68 1.24 -25.59
N ILE A 22 -11.14 2.43 -25.84
CA ILE A 22 -9.74 2.62 -26.27
C ILE A 22 -8.88 2.90 -25.03
N ASN A 23 -7.82 2.11 -24.87
CA ASN A 23 -6.73 2.27 -23.89
C ASN A 23 -7.13 2.31 -22.41
N ILE A 24 -8.37 1.92 -22.06
CA ILE A 24 -8.85 1.87 -20.67
C ILE A 24 -8.05 0.83 -19.86
N ASP A 25 -7.98 -0.39 -20.37
CA ASP A 25 -7.26 -1.49 -19.72
C ASP A 25 -5.75 -1.26 -19.70
N GLU A 26 -5.20 -0.67 -20.75
CA GLU A 26 -3.76 -0.41 -20.85
C GLU A 26 -3.31 0.64 -19.83
N ALA A 27 -4.02 1.76 -19.72
CA ALA A 27 -3.75 2.79 -18.73
C ALA A 27 -3.87 2.24 -17.29
N ALA A 28 -4.92 1.44 -17.03
CA ALA A 28 -5.12 0.82 -15.72
C ALA A 28 -3.98 -0.17 -15.37
N ARG A 29 -3.60 -1.04 -16.31
CA ARG A 29 -2.50 -2.01 -16.12
C ARG A 29 -1.17 -1.31 -15.90
N PHE A 30 -0.88 -0.24 -16.63
CA PHE A 30 0.34 0.54 -16.45
C PHE A 30 0.43 1.11 -15.02
N LEU A 31 -0.66 1.71 -14.53
CA LEU A 31 -0.71 2.27 -13.19
C LEU A 31 -0.52 1.19 -12.11
N VAL A 32 -1.27 0.08 -12.20
CA VAL A 32 -1.16 -1.03 -11.24
C VAL A 32 0.25 -1.61 -11.22
N THR A 33 0.87 -1.78 -12.40
CA THR A 33 2.24 -2.28 -12.51
C THR A 33 3.22 -1.36 -11.75
N LYS A 34 3.11 -0.04 -11.94
CA LYS A 34 3.98 0.95 -11.28
C LYS A 34 3.80 0.98 -9.77
N ILE A 35 2.57 0.80 -9.28
CA ILE A 35 2.29 0.67 -7.84
C ILE A 35 2.95 -0.58 -7.28
N LEU A 36 2.75 -1.74 -7.92
CA LEU A 36 3.33 -3.00 -7.45
C LEU A 36 4.86 -3.00 -7.47
N GLU A 37 5.49 -2.37 -8.47
CA GLU A 37 6.95 -2.16 -8.51
C GLU A 37 7.43 -1.34 -7.31
N LYS A 38 6.71 -0.26 -6.99
CA LYS A 38 7.04 0.60 -5.85
C LYS A 38 6.82 -0.11 -4.51
N ASP A 39 5.76 -0.90 -4.38
CA ASP A 39 5.49 -1.70 -3.17
C ASP A 39 6.56 -2.77 -2.96
N LYS A 40 6.99 -3.46 -4.01
CA LYS A 40 8.11 -4.43 -3.91
C LYS A 40 9.40 -3.76 -3.48
N ALA A 41 9.71 -2.59 -4.04
CA ALA A 41 10.88 -1.82 -3.66
C ALA A 41 10.80 -1.33 -2.19
N ASN A 42 9.60 -0.95 -1.74
CA ASN A 42 9.37 -0.55 -0.35
C ASN A 42 9.45 -1.72 0.63
N LYS A 43 8.93 -2.89 0.27
CA LYS A 43 9.00 -4.12 1.10
C LYS A 43 10.42 -4.59 1.34
N LEU A 44 11.31 -4.42 0.36
CA LEU A 44 12.75 -4.67 0.54
C LEU A 44 13.42 -3.68 1.52
N GLY A 45 12.75 -2.57 1.88
CA GLY A 45 13.20 -1.60 2.88
C GLY A 45 12.27 -1.46 4.09
N GLU A 46 11.34 -2.41 4.29
CA GLU A 46 10.37 -2.40 5.40
C GLU A 46 10.79 -3.23 6.62
N GLU A 47 11.83 -4.08 6.52
CA GLU A 47 12.39 -4.74 7.71
C GLU A 47 12.87 -3.73 8.77
N GLU A 48 13.15 -2.49 8.38
CA GLU A 48 13.68 -1.43 9.24
C GLU A 48 12.66 -0.35 9.68
N ARG A 49 11.40 -0.38 9.22
CA ARG A 49 10.48 0.79 9.38
C ARG A 49 9.17 0.55 10.11
N ASP A 50 8.86 -0.67 10.54
CA ASP A 50 7.69 -0.88 11.40
C ASP A 50 8.09 -0.85 12.88
N ARG A 51 8.35 0.36 13.41
CA ARG A 51 8.63 0.59 14.83
C ARG A 51 7.45 0.20 15.75
N ASP A 52 6.26 0.03 15.18
CA ASP A 52 5.03 -0.30 15.91
C ASP A 52 4.55 -1.74 15.64
N ARG A 53 5.39 -2.61 15.05
CA ARG A 53 5.03 -4.00 14.77
C ARG A 53 4.85 -4.79 16.07
N VAL A 54 3.62 -4.85 16.57
CA VAL A 54 3.27 -5.71 17.70
C VAL A 54 3.14 -7.16 17.21
N VAL A 55 4.10 -7.99 17.59
CA VAL A 55 4.03 -9.45 17.38
C VAL A 55 3.12 -10.04 18.45
N LEU A 56 1.90 -10.39 18.06
CA LEU A 56 0.99 -11.16 18.91
C LEU A 56 1.36 -12.64 18.82
N ASP A 57 2.28 -13.08 19.68
CA ASP A 57 2.51 -14.52 19.88
C ASP A 57 1.26 -15.13 20.54
N SER A 58 0.64 -16.09 19.85
CA SER A 58 -0.64 -16.68 20.27
C SER A 58 -0.51 -17.71 21.41
N ASN A 59 0.61 -17.72 22.12
CA ASN A 59 0.87 -18.67 23.22
C ASN A 59 0.53 -18.12 24.62
N ASP A 60 0.06 -16.88 24.76
CA ASP A 60 -0.24 -16.25 26.06
C ASP A 60 -1.72 -16.35 26.49
N VAL A 61 -2.44 -17.39 26.06
CA VAL A 61 -3.83 -17.63 26.50
C VAL A 61 -3.91 -18.38 27.84
N ASN A 62 -2.79 -18.73 28.47
CA ASN A 62 -2.82 -19.58 29.66
C ASN A 62 -1.83 -19.24 30.78
N ARG A 63 -1.65 -17.96 31.13
CA ARG A 63 -1.05 -17.61 32.43
C ARG A 63 -1.70 -16.38 33.07
N LYS A 64 -2.54 -16.72 34.06
CA LYS A 64 -2.91 -15.96 35.26
C LYS A 64 -4.20 -15.15 35.15
N THR A 65 -5.27 -15.86 35.49
CA THR A 65 -6.23 -15.39 36.50
C THR A 65 -5.51 -14.64 37.62
N ASP A 66 -5.88 -13.38 37.81
CA ASP A 66 -6.10 -12.70 39.10
C ASP A 66 -5.71 -11.23 39.06
N LYS A 67 -6.58 -10.44 39.69
CA LYS A 67 -6.43 -9.04 40.09
C LYS A 67 -6.40 -8.00 38.97
N GLN A 68 -7.55 -7.39 38.73
CA GLN A 68 -8.05 -6.27 39.55
C GLN A 68 -8.92 -5.39 38.65
N ARG A 69 -10.24 -5.49 38.89
CA ARG A 69 -11.23 -4.53 38.42
C ARG A 69 -10.81 -3.14 38.90
N SER A 70 -10.73 -2.18 37.98
CA SER A 70 -11.61 -1.01 37.87
C SER A 70 -10.87 0.18 37.27
N PHE A 71 -11.19 0.54 36.03
CA PHE A 71 -11.21 1.95 35.63
C PHE A 71 -12.15 2.12 34.44
N CYS A 72 -13.28 2.78 34.69
CA CYS A 72 -14.09 3.44 33.69
C CYS A 72 -14.38 4.82 34.26
N CYS A 73 -13.78 5.84 33.62
CA CYS A 73 -14.22 7.22 33.53
C CYS A 73 -13.74 7.70 32.17
#